data_AF-A0A9X2WXL8-F1
#
_entry.id   AF-A0A9X2WXL8-F1
#
_cell.length_a   1.000
_cell.length_b   1.000
_cell.length_c   1.000
_cell.angle_alpha   90.00
_cell.angle_beta   90.00
_cell.angle_gamma   90.00
#
_symmetry.space_group_name_H-M   'P 1'
#
loop_
_entity.id
_entity.type
_entity.pdbx_description
1 polymer ?
#
loop_
_entity_poly.entity_id
_entity_poly.type
_entity_poly.pdbx_seq_one_letter_code
_entity_poly.pdbx_strand_id
1 'polypeptide(L)'
;MLLRHSPLTANDLRQCLRIATGATIGFTLCKMFGWSNGVFFTVTPMLLLGLVPVMNGHAMRQLLASSAMAGLEVGLLGGFFGSHPGLMTPIVFLLFLYRFAAMSRGSLFLFGANGVLSLSIMLHFASYPNTNLNDLVFSNFWATALSVVIAYAMTALWPDVEPRAAYKPGPKAPHRMRHEALLGATIATASFLVFQIFDLRDSMSAQATTLLLLFPMHWNGALDYARKRAIGTLLGVSFGVVVQLVLYDWSGLLILIVPLLWIGLMIFSQAHVREASGSGVGFGAMTTLGILFGQYLTPGNDLIFSALYRVSSILTAIISTLLLCYLIHKLLNRFESTRFGY
;
A
#
# COMPACT_ATOMS: atom_id res chain seq x y z
N MET A 1 -22.55 -0.13 -10.23
CA MET A 1 -21.98 0.19 -11.56
C MET A 1 -20.47 0.27 -11.41
N LEU A 2 -19.75 -0.86 -11.56
CA LEU A 2 -18.37 -1.03 -11.06
C LEU A 2 -17.28 -0.44 -11.97
N LEU A 3 -17.60 -0.11 -13.22
CA LEU A 3 -16.70 0.56 -14.16
C LEU A 3 -17.50 1.64 -14.88
N ARG A 4 -17.10 2.91 -14.71
CA ARG A 4 -17.72 4.03 -15.42
C ARG A 4 -17.25 3.97 -16.89
N HIS A 5 -18.16 3.83 -17.84
CA HIS A 5 -17.85 3.85 -19.28
C HIS A 5 -17.65 5.29 -19.76
N SER A 6 -16.70 6.00 -19.15
CA SER A 6 -16.26 7.31 -19.66
C SER A 6 -14.99 7.10 -20.49
N PRO A 7 -14.90 7.72 -21.69
CA PRO A 7 -13.66 7.69 -22.47
C PRO A 7 -12.54 8.31 -21.65
N LEU A 8 -11.32 7.75 -21.78
CA LEU A 8 -10.14 8.32 -21.12
C LEU A 8 -9.87 9.71 -21.70
N THR A 9 -9.66 10.70 -20.85
CA THR A 9 -9.11 11.98 -21.30
C THR A 9 -7.62 11.83 -21.62
N ALA A 10 -7.04 12.80 -22.34
CA ALA A 10 -5.61 12.81 -22.61
C ALA A 10 -4.77 12.87 -21.32
N ASN A 11 -5.26 13.59 -20.30
CA ASN A 11 -4.66 13.62 -18.97
C ASN A 11 -4.69 12.24 -18.30
N ASP A 12 -5.79 11.51 -18.42
CA ASP A 12 -5.93 10.19 -17.82
C ASP A 12 -4.95 9.18 -18.43
N LEU A 13 -4.80 9.21 -19.76
CA LEU A 13 -3.83 8.36 -20.45
C LEU A 13 -2.40 8.65 -19.99
N ARG A 14 -2.02 9.93 -19.87
CA ARG A 14 -0.70 10.32 -19.36
C ARG A 14 -0.48 9.84 -17.93
N GLN A 15 -1.49 9.90 -17.06
CA GLN A 15 -1.38 9.35 -15.72
C GLN A 15 -1.21 7.82 -15.71
N CYS A 16 -1.93 7.09 -16.57
CA CYS A 16 -1.74 5.64 -16.72
C CYS A 16 -0.29 5.32 -17.12
N LEU A 17 0.24 6.05 -18.11
CA LEU A 17 1.63 5.92 -18.55
C LEU A 17 2.59 6.18 -17.39
N ARG A 18 2.42 7.28 -16.64
CA ARG A 18 3.28 7.58 -15.48
C ARG A 18 3.27 6.46 -14.46
N ILE A 19 2.08 5.96 -14.06
CA ILE A 19 1.95 4.91 -13.05
C ILE A 19 2.64 3.62 -13.52
N ALA A 20 2.31 3.14 -14.72
CA ALA A 20 2.83 1.88 -15.23
C ALA A 20 4.33 1.93 -15.47
N THR A 21 4.82 2.97 -16.15
CA THR A 21 6.26 3.14 -16.40
C THR A 21 7.04 3.36 -15.11
N GLY A 22 6.55 4.22 -14.21
CA GLY A 22 7.25 4.53 -12.96
C GLY A 22 7.41 3.30 -12.07
N ALA A 23 6.35 2.52 -11.88
CA ALA A 23 6.42 1.29 -11.09
C ALA A 23 7.25 0.19 -11.75
N THR A 24 7.21 0.10 -13.09
CA THR A 24 8.04 -0.84 -13.86
C THR A 24 9.51 -0.48 -13.77
N ILE A 25 9.88 0.81 -13.86
CA ILE A 25 11.27 1.26 -13.69
C ILE A 25 11.77 0.91 -12.29
N GLY A 26 10.95 1.17 -11.26
CA GLY A 26 11.28 0.79 -9.87
C GLY A 26 11.53 -0.71 -9.71
N PHE A 27 10.66 -1.56 -10.29
CA PHE A 27 10.85 -3.01 -10.35
C PHE A 27 12.17 -3.40 -11.03
N THR A 28 12.39 -2.87 -12.23
CA THR A 28 13.53 -3.22 -13.08
C THR A 28 14.84 -2.84 -12.40
N LEU A 29 14.95 -1.64 -11.84
CA LEU A 29 16.16 -1.21 -11.13
C LEU A 29 16.42 -2.10 -9.90
N CYS A 30 15.38 -2.40 -9.11
CA CYS A 30 15.51 -3.31 -7.97
C CYS A 30 16.07 -4.68 -8.38
N LYS A 31 15.58 -5.27 -9.48
CA LYS A 31 16.06 -6.57 -9.95
C LYS A 31 17.43 -6.51 -10.62
N MET A 32 17.74 -5.44 -11.37
CA MET A 32 19.04 -5.25 -12.02
C MET A 32 20.17 -5.08 -11.01
N PHE A 33 19.94 -4.34 -9.92
CA PHE A 33 20.92 -4.11 -8.87
C PHE A 33 20.88 -5.16 -7.75
N GLY A 34 19.99 -6.16 -7.84
CA GLY A 34 19.87 -7.22 -6.84
C GLY A 34 19.45 -6.73 -5.46
N TRP A 35 18.71 -5.61 -5.38
CA TRP A 35 18.22 -5.08 -4.10
C TRP A 35 17.14 -5.95 -3.48
N SER A 36 17.10 -6.01 -2.15
CA SER A 36 16.09 -6.75 -1.40
C SER A 36 14.77 -5.97 -1.31
N ASN A 37 13.70 -6.64 -0.85
CA ASN A 37 12.40 -6.01 -0.57
C ASN A 37 11.80 -5.26 -1.78
N GLY A 38 11.76 -5.90 -2.95
CA GLY A 38 11.29 -5.31 -4.21
C GLY A 38 9.87 -4.74 -4.19
N VAL A 39 9.06 -5.08 -3.18
CA VAL A 39 7.74 -4.46 -2.94
C VAL A 39 7.86 -2.96 -2.70
N PHE A 40 8.85 -2.48 -1.94
CA PHE A 40 9.00 -1.04 -1.71
C PHE A 40 9.33 -0.31 -3.01
N PHE A 41 10.16 -0.91 -3.87
CA PHE A 41 10.55 -0.32 -5.15
C PHE A 41 9.44 -0.31 -6.19
N THR A 42 8.40 -1.14 -6.02
CA THR A 42 7.28 -1.25 -6.96
C THR A 42 6.04 -0.55 -6.47
N VAL A 43 5.65 -0.74 -5.22
CA VAL A 43 4.41 -0.20 -4.65
C VAL A 43 4.53 1.29 -4.32
N THR A 44 5.68 1.76 -3.85
CA THR A 44 5.85 3.18 -3.48
C THR A 44 5.69 4.13 -4.68
N PRO A 45 6.28 3.86 -5.87
CA PRO A 45 5.99 4.65 -7.07
C PRO A 45 4.52 4.58 -7.48
N MET A 46 3.87 3.41 -7.37
CA MET A 46 2.43 3.25 -7.66
C MET A 46 1.57 4.09 -6.72
N LEU A 47 1.88 4.09 -5.43
CA LEU A 47 1.15 4.87 -4.43
C LEU A 47 1.29 6.36 -4.71
N LEU A 48 2.52 6.80 -5.01
CA LEU A 48 2.80 8.19 -5.32
C LEU A 48 2.11 8.65 -6.61
N LEU A 49 2.35 7.97 -7.74
CA LEU A 49 1.80 8.37 -9.04
C LEU A 49 0.30 8.04 -9.19
N GLY A 50 -0.18 7.07 -8.42
CA GLY A 50 -1.58 6.64 -8.41
C GLY A 50 -2.48 7.52 -7.56
N LEU A 51 -2.01 7.98 -6.39
CA LEU A 51 -2.80 8.79 -5.45
C LEU A 51 -2.51 10.29 -5.56
N VAL A 52 -1.36 10.68 -6.08
CA VAL A 52 -0.94 12.08 -6.22
C VAL A 52 -0.90 12.46 -7.70
N PRO A 53 -1.99 13.01 -8.24
CA PRO A 53 -2.04 13.35 -9.67
C PRO A 53 -1.12 14.51 -10.04
N VAL A 54 -0.84 15.41 -9.09
CA VAL A 54 0.04 16.58 -9.27
C VAL A 54 1.20 16.50 -8.29
N MET A 55 2.39 16.19 -8.80
CA MET A 55 3.61 16.16 -8.00
C MET A 55 3.95 17.57 -7.50
N ASN A 56 4.16 17.69 -6.20
CA ASN A 56 4.61 18.93 -5.56
C ASN A 56 5.69 18.65 -4.52
N GLY A 57 6.48 19.68 -4.18
CA GLY A 57 7.55 19.55 -3.19
C GLY A 57 7.05 19.21 -1.77
N HIS A 58 5.76 19.42 -1.48
CA HIS A 58 5.14 19.04 -0.21
C HIS A 58 4.92 17.52 -0.11
N ALA A 59 4.42 16.89 -1.16
CA ALA A 59 4.22 15.45 -1.28
C ALA A 59 5.56 14.71 -1.18
N MET A 60 6.59 15.22 -1.86
CA MET A 60 7.96 14.72 -1.74
C MET A 60 8.45 14.74 -0.29
N ARG A 61 8.37 15.89 0.38
CA ARG A 61 8.82 16.04 1.78
C ARG A 61 8.07 15.10 2.72
N GLN A 62 6.76 14.92 2.52
CA GLN A 62 5.97 13.96 3.30
C GLN A 62 6.46 12.52 3.16
N LEU A 63 6.72 12.07 1.93
CA LEU A 63 7.17 10.70 1.68
C LEU A 63 8.56 10.46 2.29
N LEU A 64 9.52 11.33 2.01
CA LEU A 64 10.87 11.21 2.56
C LEU A 64 10.87 11.25 4.08
N ALA A 65 10.11 12.18 4.68
CA ALA A 65 9.96 12.26 6.13
C ALA A 65 9.30 10.99 6.70
N SER A 66 8.26 10.45 6.06
CA SER A 66 7.59 9.22 6.52
C SER A 66 8.53 8.01 6.50
N SER A 67 9.36 7.92 5.45
CA SER A 67 10.31 6.83 5.28
C SER A 67 11.45 6.90 6.29
N ALA A 68 12.00 8.10 6.50
CA ALA A 68 13.04 8.32 7.50
C ALA A 68 12.51 8.04 8.91
N MET A 69 11.32 8.54 9.24
CA MET A 69 10.70 8.34 10.55
C MET A 69 10.39 6.85 10.80
N ALA A 70 9.82 6.15 9.82
CA ALA A 70 9.54 4.73 9.95
C ALA A 70 10.84 3.91 10.10
N GLY A 71 11.90 4.28 9.39
CA GLY A 71 13.22 3.65 9.53
C GLY A 71 13.83 3.84 10.92
N LEU A 72 13.80 5.07 11.44
CA LEU A 72 14.29 5.39 12.79
C LEU A 72 13.51 4.65 13.87
N GLU A 73 12.18 4.65 13.79
CA GLU A 73 11.33 3.98 14.78
C GLU A 73 11.53 2.47 14.80
N VAL A 74 11.60 1.84 13.63
CA VAL A 74 11.83 0.40 13.53
C VAL A 74 13.24 0.04 13.98
N GLY A 75 14.24 0.85 13.64
CA GLY A 75 15.62 0.67 14.12
C GLY A 75 15.70 0.73 15.65
N LEU A 76 15.07 1.74 16.26
CA LEU A 76 15.03 1.90 17.72
C LEU A 76 14.22 0.80 18.41
N LEU A 77 13.06 0.43 17.87
CA LEU A 77 12.24 -0.65 18.41
C LEU A 77 12.94 -2.01 18.33
N GLY A 78 13.54 -2.32 17.18
CA GLY A 78 14.30 -3.54 16.98
C GLY A 78 15.50 -3.63 17.92
N GLY A 79 16.20 -2.51 18.13
CA GLY A 79 17.38 -2.46 19.01
C GLY A 79 17.07 -2.56 20.51
N PHE A 80 16.07 -1.83 21.01
CA PHE A 80 15.81 -1.72 22.45
C PHE A 80 14.67 -2.62 22.97
N PHE A 81 13.67 -2.90 22.14
CA PHE A 81 12.41 -3.53 22.58
C PHE A 81 12.11 -4.87 21.89
N GLY A 82 12.99 -5.35 20.99
CA GLY A 82 12.78 -6.60 20.26
C GLY A 82 12.59 -7.84 21.15
N SER A 83 13.19 -7.85 22.35
CA SER A 83 13.02 -8.92 23.35
C SER A 83 11.82 -8.75 24.29
N HIS A 84 11.05 -7.66 24.18
CA HIS A 84 9.95 -7.34 25.09
C HIS A 84 8.61 -7.12 24.35
N PRO A 85 7.95 -8.20 23.86
CA PRO A 85 6.71 -8.10 23.08
C PRO A 85 5.58 -7.35 23.81
N GLY A 86 5.50 -7.47 25.13
CA GLY A 86 4.51 -6.78 25.95
C GLY A 86 4.64 -5.26 25.94
N LEU A 87 5.87 -4.73 25.90
CA LEU A 87 6.14 -3.29 25.80
C LEU A 87 6.07 -2.79 24.35
N MET A 88 6.40 -3.65 23.38
CA MET A 88 6.35 -3.31 21.97
C MET A 88 4.91 -2.98 21.51
N THR A 89 3.91 -3.72 21.99
CA THR A 89 2.50 -3.56 21.60
C THR A 89 1.94 -2.14 21.83
N PRO A 90 2.00 -1.55 23.04
CA PRO A 90 1.52 -0.18 23.26
C PRO A 90 2.33 0.85 22.48
N ILE A 91 3.64 0.64 22.26
CA ILE A 91 4.45 1.55 21.44
C ILE A 91 3.97 1.49 19.99
N VAL A 92 3.81 0.30 19.41
CA VAL A 92 3.29 0.11 18.04
C VAL A 92 1.91 0.76 17.88
N PHE A 93 1.03 0.65 18.89
CA PHE A 93 -0.24 1.35 18.89
C PHE A 93 -0.08 2.87 18.79
N LEU A 94 0.80 3.48 19.60
CA LEU A 94 1.08 4.92 19.54
C LEU A 94 1.68 5.33 18.19
N LEU A 95 2.55 4.49 17.62
CA LEU A 95 3.17 4.74 16.31
C LEU A 95 2.15 4.70 15.17
N PHE A 96 1.16 3.82 15.23
CA PHE A 96 0.04 3.84 14.28
C PHE A 96 -0.91 5.01 14.56
N LEU A 97 -1.19 5.32 15.82
CA LEU A 97 -2.10 6.40 16.22
C LEU A 97 -1.69 7.76 15.66
N TYR A 98 -0.41 8.14 15.79
CA TYR A 98 0.03 9.44 15.28
C TYR A 98 -0.03 9.49 13.74
N ARG A 99 0.26 8.38 13.05
CA ARG A 99 0.22 8.31 11.58
C ARG A 99 -1.21 8.41 11.06
N PHE A 100 -2.14 7.69 11.68
CA PHE A 100 -3.56 7.81 11.34
C PHE A 100 -4.13 9.19 11.71
N ALA A 101 -3.65 9.81 12.80
CA ALA A 101 -3.99 11.20 13.11
C ALA A 101 -3.46 12.18 12.04
N ALA A 102 -2.24 11.98 11.55
CA ALA A 102 -1.67 12.76 10.44
C ALA A 102 -2.44 12.54 9.13
N MET A 103 -2.86 11.30 8.87
CA MET A 103 -3.68 10.93 7.71
C MET A 103 -5.06 11.61 7.76
N SER A 104 -5.70 11.64 8.94
CA SER A 104 -7.02 12.25 9.15
C SER A 104 -7.01 13.76 8.93
N ARG A 105 -5.92 14.47 9.28
CA ARG A 105 -5.72 15.92 9.07
C ARG A 105 -5.72 16.34 7.59
N GLY A 106 -5.52 15.41 6.66
CA GLY A 106 -5.51 15.66 5.21
C GLY A 106 -4.25 16.34 4.68
N SER A 107 -3.70 17.34 5.38
CA SER A 107 -2.47 18.04 4.97
C SER A 107 -1.22 17.15 5.00
N LEU A 108 -1.24 16.09 5.81
CA LEU A 108 -0.17 15.09 5.98
C LEU A 108 -0.63 13.69 5.55
N PHE A 109 -1.57 13.61 4.61
CA PHE A 109 -2.15 12.34 4.17
C PHE A 109 -1.11 11.33 3.68
N LEU A 110 -0.16 11.75 2.84
CA LEU A 110 0.86 10.86 2.28
C LEU A 110 1.88 10.44 3.33
N PHE A 111 2.21 11.34 4.26
CA PHE A 111 3.06 11.00 5.39
C PHE A 111 2.43 9.88 6.23
N GLY A 112 1.13 9.98 6.52
CA GLY A 112 0.38 8.93 7.22
C GLY A 112 0.26 7.65 6.39
N ALA A 113 -0.20 7.74 5.14
CA ALA A 113 -0.47 6.58 4.29
C ALA A 113 0.79 5.74 4.00
N ASN A 114 1.86 6.37 3.52
CA ASN A 114 3.13 5.68 3.29
C ASN A 114 3.77 5.25 4.62
N GLY A 115 3.68 6.10 5.64
CA GLY A 115 4.19 5.80 6.97
C GLY A 115 3.57 4.54 7.58
N VAL A 116 2.25 4.36 7.51
CA VAL A 116 1.55 3.18 8.06
C VAL A 116 1.95 1.93 7.28
N LEU A 117 1.99 2.01 5.95
CA LEU A 117 2.35 0.89 5.09
C LEU A 117 3.79 0.44 5.33
N SER A 118 4.76 1.37 5.25
CA SER A 118 6.18 1.10 5.50
C SER A 118 6.42 0.62 6.92
N LEU A 119 5.85 1.28 7.94
CA LEU A 119 6.01 0.87 9.33
C LEU A 119 5.50 -0.56 9.53
N SER A 120 4.30 -0.88 9.04
CA SER A 120 3.71 -2.20 9.27
C SER A 120 4.49 -3.33 8.60
N ILE A 121 4.97 -3.11 7.35
CA ILE A 121 5.80 -4.09 6.64
C ILE A 121 7.13 -4.26 7.38
N MET A 122 7.75 -3.15 7.79
CA MET A 122 9.04 -3.20 8.45
C MET A 122 8.96 -3.85 9.84
N LEU A 123 7.96 -3.49 10.66
CA LEU A 123 7.70 -4.13 11.95
C LEU A 123 7.40 -5.62 11.79
N HIS A 124 6.67 -6.01 10.75
CA HIS A 124 6.38 -7.41 10.49
C HIS A 124 7.67 -8.21 10.28
N PHE A 125 8.54 -7.76 9.39
CA PHE A 125 9.79 -8.47 9.13
C PHE A 125 10.80 -8.36 10.25
N ALA A 126 10.87 -7.21 10.92
CA ALA A 126 11.79 -6.99 12.04
C ALA A 126 11.54 -7.97 13.20
N SER A 127 10.34 -8.53 13.32
CA SER A 127 10.04 -9.52 14.35
C SER A 127 10.60 -10.91 14.06
N TYR A 128 11.08 -11.19 12.84
CA TYR A 128 11.68 -12.49 12.50
C TYR A 128 13.20 -12.48 12.67
N PRO A 129 13.80 -13.52 13.32
CA PRO A 129 15.23 -13.55 13.64
C PRO A 129 16.18 -13.47 12.44
N ASN A 130 15.74 -13.93 11.27
CA ASN A 130 16.57 -14.00 10.07
C ASN A 130 16.54 -12.71 9.22
N THR A 131 15.84 -11.67 9.67
CA THR A 131 15.70 -10.42 8.93
C THR A 131 16.86 -9.49 9.22
N ASN A 132 17.55 -9.04 8.16
CA ASN A 132 18.51 -7.95 8.28
C ASN A 132 17.77 -6.60 8.38
N LEU A 133 17.67 -6.08 9.60
CA LEU A 133 16.94 -4.84 9.89
C LEU A 133 17.53 -3.62 9.17
N ASN A 134 18.86 -3.54 9.08
CA ASN A 134 19.53 -2.42 8.41
C ASN A 134 19.19 -2.43 6.92
N ASP A 135 19.32 -3.58 6.27
CA ASP A 135 18.98 -3.74 4.85
C ASP A 135 17.51 -3.37 4.57
N LEU A 136 16.60 -3.76 5.45
CA LEU A 136 15.18 -3.44 5.35
C LEU A 136 14.92 -1.93 5.46
N VAL A 137 15.52 -1.25 6.44
CA VAL A 137 15.39 0.19 6.66
C VAL A 137 16.00 0.98 5.50
N PHE A 138 17.20 0.62 5.06
CA PHE A 138 17.87 1.26 3.93
C PHE A 138 17.11 1.02 2.63
N SER A 139 16.60 -0.19 2.38
CA SER A 139 15.79 -0.50 1.21
C SER A 139 14.52 0.34 1.17
N ASN A 140 13.82 0.51 2.29
CA ASN A 140 12.63 1.38 2.36
C ASN A 140 12.97 2.85 2.06
N PHE A 141 14.07 3.38 2.63
CA PHE A 141 14.50 4.75 2.37
C PHE A 141 14.92 4.96 0.91
N TRP A 142 15.75 4.05 0.38
CA TRP A 142 16.24 4.11 -0.98
C TRP A 142 15.11 3.95 -2.01
N ALA A 143 14.19 3.02 -1.77
CA ALA A 143 12.99 2.86 -2.58
C ALA A 143 12.13 4.13 -2.60
N THR A 144 11.96 4.79 -1.45
CA THR A 144 11.19 6.05 -1.37
C THR A 144 11.90 7.17 -2.12
N ALA A 145 13.21 7.34 -1.93
CA ALA A 145 14.00 8.35 -2.63
C ALA A 145 13.97 8.13 -4.15
N LEU A 146 14.17 6.90 -4.60
CA LEU A 146 14.08 6.53 -6.00
C LEU A 146 12.67 6.75 -6.56
N SER A 147 11.62 6.41 -5.79
CA SER A 147 10.23 6.64 -6.20
C SER A 147 9.93 8.12 -6.45
N VAL A 148 10.49 9.02 -5.63
CA VAL A 148 10.39 10.47 -5.84
C VAL A 148 11.07 10.88 -7.14
N VAL A 149 12.31 10.43 -7.37
CA VAL A 149 13.06 10.73 -8.60
C VAL A 149 12.30 10.24 -9.83
N ILE A 150 11.84 8.99 -9.81
CA ILE A 150 11.02 8.40 -10.86
C ILE A 150 9.75 9.24 -11.07
N ALA A 151 9.05 9.62 -10.01
CA ALA A 151 7.80 10.37 -10.14
C ALA A 151 8.00 11.76 -10.78
N TYR A 152 9.09 12.47 -10.43
CA TYR A 152 9.46 13.72 -11.11
C TYR A 152 9.83 13.48 -12.57
N ALA A 153 10.64 12.45 -12.86
CA ALA A 153 11.03 12.12 -14.22
C ALA A 153 9.81 11.78 -15.10
N MET A 154 8.87 10.97 -14.60
CA MET A 154 7.65 10.60 -15.34
C MET A 154 6.71 11.80 -15.52
N THR A 155 6.65 12.71 -14.54
CA THR A 155 5.88 13.96 -14.66
C THR A 155 6.50 14.90 -15.68
N ALA A 156 7.83 14.94 -15.79
CA ALA A 156 8.53 15.72 -16.80
C ALA A 156 8.39 15.12 -18.21
N LEU A 157 8.45 13.79 -18.33
CA LEU A 157 8.35 13.08 -19.61
C LEU A 157 6.93 13.13 -20.20
N TRP A 158 5.90 13.01 -19.35
CA TRP A 158 4.51 13.15 -19.74
C TRP A 158 3.84 14.22 -18.88
N PRO A 159 3.96 15.53 -19.16
CA PRO A 159 3.31 16.59 -18.37
C PRO A 159 1.78 16.55 -18.49
N ASP A 160 1.03 17.21 -17.60
CA ASP A 160 -0.43 17.32 -17.77
C ASP A 160 -0.75 18.22 -18.98
N VAL A 161 -1.76 17.85 -19.79
CA VAL A 161 -2.29 18.65 -20.91
C VAL A 161 -3.05 19.85 -20.37
N GLU A 162 -3.91 19.62 -19.39
CA GLU A 162 -4.67 20.66 -18.69
C GLU A 162 -4.33 20.67 -17.20
N PRO A 163 -4.23 21.85 -16.57
CA PRO A 163 -3.96 21.96 -15.14
C PRO A 163 -5.01 21.21 -14.31
N ARG A 164 -4.56 20.25 -13.50
CA ARG A 164 -5.42 19.53 -12.56
C ARG A 164 -5.63 20.36 -11.30
N ALA A 165 -6.87 20.45 -10.84
CA ALA A 165 -7.17 21.12 -9.58
C ALA A 165 -6.53 20.38 -8.40
N ALA A 166 -5.79 21.11 -7.56
CA ALA A 166 -5.26 20.56 -6.33
C ALA A 166 -6.41 20.24 -5.37
N TYR A 167 -6.48 18.99 -4.90
CA TYR A 167 -7.44 18.61 -3.86
C TYR A 167 -7.13 19.35 -2.56
N LYS A 168 -8.09 20.15 -2.09
CA LYS A 168 -8.02 20.80 -0.77
C LYS A 168 -8.91 20.01 0.19
N PRO A 169 -8.35 19.31 1.19
CA PRO A 169 -9.17 18.65 2.19
C PRO A 169 -9.99 19.69 2.96
N GLY A 170 -11.29 19.45 3.10
CA GLY A 170 -12.17 20.29 3.92
C GLY A 170 -11.85 20.18 5.41
N PRO A 171 -12.25 21.17 6.23
CA PRO A 171 -12.04 21.12 7.66
C PRO A 171 -12.84 19.95 8.26
N LYS A 172 -12.18 19.12 9.07
CA LYS A 172 -12.83 18.04 9.82
C LYS A 172 -12.95 18.42 11.29
N ALA A 173 -14.07 18.05 11.90
CA ALA A 173 -14.29 18.29 13.31
C ALA A 173 -13.38 17.38 14.18
N PRO A 174 -12.92 17.85 15.36
CA PRO A 174 -11.95 17.11 16.18
C PRO A 174 -12.41 15.72 16.64
N HIS A 175 -13.69 15.56 16.98
CA HIS A 175 -14.29 14.28 17.39
C HIS A 175 -14.18 13.21 16.29
N ARG A 176 -14.47 13.59 15.03
CA ARG A 176 -14.29 12.74 13.85
C ARG A 176 -12.82 12.36 13.63
N MET A 177 -11.90 13.30 13.82
CA MET A 177 -10.47 12.99 13.66
C MET A 177 -9.96 11.99 14.70
N ARG A 178 -10.42 12.11 15.96
CA ARG A 178 -10.11 11.14 17.03
C ARG A 178 -10.69 9.77 16.71
N HIS A 179 -11.92 9.72 16.20
CA HIS A 179 -12.56 8.47 15.76
C HIS A 179 -11.73 7.78 14.67
N GLU A 180 -11.43 8.50 13.60
CA GLU A 180 -10.65 8.00 12.46
C GLU A 180 -9.28 7.47 12.92
N ALA A 181 -8.57 8.24 13.75
CA ALA A 181 -7.25 7.87 14.25
C ALA A 181 -7.26 6.62 15.15
N LEU A 182 -8.18 6.56 16.12
CA LEU A 182 -8.29 5.42 17.04
C LEU A 182 -8.74 4.15 16.32
N LEU A 183 -9.69 4.27 15.39
CA LEU A 183 -10.16 3.15 14.58
C LEU A 183 -9.02 2.55 13.76
N GLY A 184 -8.28 3.38 13.01
CA GLY A 184 -7.14 2.92 12.21
C GLY A 184 -6.05 2.28 13.09
N ALA A 185 -5.65 2.95 14.17
CA ALA A 185 -4.58 2.49 15.04
C ALA A 185 -4.90 1.16 15.71
N THR A 186 -6.12 0.99 16.20
CA THR A 186 -6.56 -0.24 16.85
C THR A 186 -6.54 -1.41 15.89
N ILE A 187 -7.08 -1.23 14.68
CA ILE A 187 -7.16 -2.31 13.68
C ILE A 187 -5.76 -2.66 13.14
N ALA A 188 -4.92 -1.67 12.85
CA ALA A 188 -3.55 -1.92 12.41
C ALA A 188 -2.71 -2.64 13.48
N THR A 189 -2.88 -2.27 14.75
CA THR A 189 -2.21 -2.96 15.88
C THR A 189 -2.72 -4.39 16.04
N ALA A 190 -4.04 -4.61 15.96
CA ALA A 190 -4.60 -5.96 15.98
C ALA A 190 -4.10 -6.80 14.80
N SER A 191 -4.02 -6.22 13.60
CA SER A 191 -3.44 -6.88 12.44
C SER A 191 -1.97 -7.24 12.68
N PHE A 192 -1.18 -6.33 13.26
CA PHE A 192 0.20 -6.63 13.63
C PHE A 192 0.28 -7.83 14.59
N LEU A 193 -0.51 -7.83 15.67
CA LEU A 193 -0.53 -8.92 16.65
C LEU A 193 -0.92 -10.27 16.03
N VAL A 194 -1.97 -10.31 15.20
CA VAL A 194 -2.37 -11.54 14.50
C VAL A 194 -1.23 -12.08 13.64
N PHE A 195 -0.55 -11.21 12.88
CA PHE A 195 0.56 -11.63 12.03
C PHE A 195 1.76 -12.14 12.82
N GLN A 196 2.00 -11.62 14.03
CA GLN A 196 3.07 -12.11 14.91
C GLN A 196 2.69 -13.41 15.62
N ILE A 197 1.47 -13.52 16.15
CA ILE A 197 1.02 -14.68 16.92
C ILE A 197 0.90 -15.93 16.04
N PHE A 198 0.44 -15.75 14.80
CA PHE A 198 0.21 -16.86 13.86
C PHE A 198 1.37 -17.08 12.86
N ASP A 199 2.50 -16.40 13.03
CA ASP A 199 3.69 -16.50 12.16
C ASP A 199 3.34 -16.43 10.65
N LEU A 200 2.62 -15.39 10.27
CA LEU A 200 2.08 -15.24 8.90
C LEU A 200 3.09 -14.58 7.95
N ARG A 201 4.35 -15.03 7.97
CA ARG A 201 5.48 -14.46 7.20
C ARG A 201 5.21 -14.36 5.70
N ASP A 202 4.56 -15.37 5.13
CA ASP A 202 4.30 -15.44 3.69
C ASP A 202 3.07 -14.65 3.23
N SER A 203 2.34 -14.02 4.16
CA SER A 203 1.04 -13.38 3.90
C SER A 203 1.10 -11.85 3.84
N MET A 204 2.22 -11.27 3.38
CA MET A 204 2.36 -9.81 3.27
C MET A 204 1.20 -9.17 2.49
N SER A 205 0.75 -9.80 1.40
CA SER A 205 -0.37 -9.27 0.62
C SER A 205 -1.64 -9.10 1.44
N ALA A 206 -1.90 -9.97 2.42
CA ALA A 206 -3.02 -9.86 3.34
C ALA A 206 -2.81 -8.74 4.37
N GLN A 207 -1.58 -8.55 4.87
CA GLN A 207 -1.25 -7.44 5.78
C GLN A 207 -1.42 -6.08 5.07
N ALA A 208 -0.82 -5.93 3.89
CA ALA A 208 -0.93 -4.73 3.07
C ALA A 208 -2.40 -4.43 2.74
N THR A 209 -3.18 -5.47 2.43
CA THR A 209 -4.63 -5.32 2.20
C THR A 209 -5.35 -4.78 3.42
N THR A 210 -5.06 -5.31 4.62
CA THR A 210 -5.65 -4.81 5.88
C THR A 210 -5.42 -3.32 6.06
N LEU A 211 -4.21 -2.82 5.81
CA LEU A 211 -3.89 -1.40 5.93
C LEU A 211 -4.53 -0.54 4.84
N LEU A 212 -4.53 -1.02 3.59
CA LEU A 212 -5.18 -0.32 2.48
C LEU A 212 -6.69 -0.18 2.73
N LEU A 213 -7.32 -1.16 3.40
CA LEU A 213 -8.72 -1.07 3.85
C LEU A 213 -8.99 0.05 4.85
N LEU A 214 -7.97 0.47 5.58
CA LEU A 214 -8.06 1.55 6.56
C LEU A 214 -7.84 2.93 5.95
N PHE A 215 -7.42 3.04 4.69
CA PHE A 215 -7.17 4.34 4.05
C PHE A 215 -8.38 5.27 4.02
N PRO A 216 -9.63 4.78 3.85
CA PRO A 216 -10.81 5.62 3.99
C PRO A 216 -11.06 6.12 5.43
N MET A 217 -10.43 5.51 6.44
CA MET A 217 -10.48 5.89 7.86
C MET A 217 -11.85 5.78 8.57
N HIS A 218 -12.87 5.30 7.89
CA HIS A 218 -14.21 5.13 8.47
C HIS A 218 -14.91 3.89 7.91
N TRP A 219 -15.89 3.39 8.66
CA TRP A 219 -16.60 2.14 8.37
C TRP A 219 -17.17 2.07 6.96
N ASN A 220 -17.99 3.04 6.54
CA ASN A 220 -18.63 3.02 5.23
C ASN A 220 -17.62 3.01 4.07
N GLY A 221 -16.48 3.68 4.24
CA GLY A 221 -15.43 3.74 3.24
C GLY A 221 -14.63 2.44 3.19
N ALA A 222 -14.32 1.85 4.35
CA ALA A 222 -13.71 0.53 4.44
C ALA A 222 -14.60 -0.54 3.80
N LEU A 223 -15.92 -0.48 4.00
CA LEU A 223 -16.88 -1.40 3.41
C LEU A 223 -16.95 -1.27 1.88
N ASP A 224 -17.06 -0.05 1.35
CA ASP A 224 -17.06 0.19 -0.10
C ASP A 224 -15.74 -0.27 -0.74
N TYR A 225 -14.62 0.07 -0.09
CA TYR A 225 -13.30 -0.31 -0.59
C TYR A 225 -13.03 -1.81 -0.50
N ALA A 226 -13.53 -2.50 0.53
CA ALA A 226 -13.32 -3.94 0.68
C ALA A 226 -13.81 -4.74 -0.53
N ARG A 227 -14.98 -4.40 -1.08
CA ARG A 227 -15.49 -5.04 -2.30
C ARG A 227 -14.56 -4.77 -3.48
N LYS A 228 -14.14 -3.52 -3.66
CA LYS A 228 -13.25 -3.13 -4.76
C LYS A 228 -11.90 -3.83 -4.65
N ARG A 229 -11.37 -3.93 -3.43
CA ARG A 229 -10.11 -4.60 -3.11
C ARG A 229 -10.17 -6.10 -3.35
N ALA A 230 -11.27 -6.77 -2.98
CA ALA A 230 -11.46 -8.20 -3.26
C ALA A 230 -11.44 -8.47 -4.77
N ILE A 231 -12.20 -7.70 -5.56
CA ILE A 231 -12.22 -7.83 -7.02
C ILE A 231 -10.83 -7.52 -7.61
N GLY A 232 -10.20 -6.43 -7.19
CA GLY A 232 -8.86 -6.05 -7.67
C GLY A 232 -7.81 -7.12 -7.35
N THR A 233 -7.90 -7.75 -6.18
CA THR A 233 -7.02 -8.87 -5.80
C THR A 233 -7.23 -10.06 -6.73
N LEU A 234 -8.48 -10.47 -6.97
CA LEU A 234 -8.78 -11.58 -7.88
C LEU A 234 -8.24 -11.31 -9.29
N LEU A 235 -8.43 -10.09 -9.81
CA LEU A 235 -7.91 -9.69 -11.12
C LEU A 235 -6.37 -9.69 -11.15
N GLY A 236 -5.72 -9.13 -10.13
CA GLY A 236 -4.27 -9.08 -10.04
C GLY A 236 -3.62 -10.47 -9.92
N VAL A 237 -4.17 -11.33 -9.06
CA VAL A 237 -3.70 -12.72 -8.94
C VAL A 237 -3.93 -13.50 -10.22
N SER A 238 -5.11 -13.38 -10.84
CA SER A 238 -5.42 -14.06 -12.11
C SER A 238 -4.46 -13.64 -13.22
N PHE A 239 -4.18 -12.34 -13.35
CA PHE A 239 -3.20 -11.85 -14.32
C PHE A 239 -1.79 -12.36 -14.01
N GLY A 240 -1.38 -12.35 -12.74
CA GLY A 240 -0.07 -12.89 -12.32
C GLY A 240 0.09 -14.37 -12.66
N VAL A 241 -0.96 -15.17 -12.43
CA VAL A 241 -1.04 -16.59 -12.81
C VAL A 241 -0.89 -16.75 -14.32
N VAL A 242 -1.63 -15.99 -15.13
CA VAL A 242 -1.52 -16.04 -16.59
C VAL A 242 -0.10 -15.69 -17.05
N VAL A 243 0.50 -14.62 -16.50
CA VAL A 243 1.89 -14.25 -16.84
C VAL A 243 2.87 -15.36 -16.46
N GLN A 244 2.72 -15.94 -15.27
CA GLN A 244 3.61 -17.01 -14.83
C GLN A 244 3.42 -18.29 -15.67
N LEU A 245 2.21 -18.59 -16.15
CA LEU A 245 1.96 -19.68 -17.11
C LEU A 245 2.59 -19.41 -18.48
N VAL A 246 2.51 -18.16 -18.97
CA VAL A 246 3.13 -17.75 -20.24
C VAL A 246 4.65 -17.82 -20.17
N LEU A 247 5.23 -17.39 -19.04
CA LEU A 247 6.68 -17.41 -18.86
C LEU A 247 7.21 -18.80 -18.52
N TYR A 248 6.46 -19.62 -17.78
CA TYR A 248 6.88 -20.94 -17.32
C TYR A 248 8.31 -20.88 -16.71
N ASP A 249 9.28 -21.62 -17.25
CA ASP A 249 10.68 -21.63 -16.83
C ASP A 249 11.43 -20.30 -17.08
N TRP A 250 10.86 -19.40 -17.87
CA TRP A 250 11.44 -18.13 -18.27
C TRP A 250 11.11 -16.99 -17.29
N SER A 251 10.51 -17.32 -16.15
CA SER A 251 10.12 -16.35 -15.10
C SER A 251 11.31 -15.69 -14.39
N GLY A 252 12.54 -16.06 -14.71
CA GLY A 252 13.77 -15.38 -14.27
C GLY A 252 14.28 -14.32 -15.24
N LEU A 253 13.81 -14.31 -16.49
CA LEU A 253 14.32 -13.42 -17.53
C LEU A 253 13.62 -12.06 -17.47
N LEU A 254 14.34 -11.06 -16.94
CA LEU A 254 13.81 -9.70 -16.78
C LEU A 254 13.28 -9.11 -18.09
N ILE A 255 13.92 -9.41 -19.23
CA ILE A 255 13.49 -8.92 -20.55
C ILE A 255 12.07 -9.38 -20.92
N LEU A 256 11.59 -10.50 -20.37
CA LEU A 256 10.24 -11.02 -20.61
C LEU A 256 9.24 -10.59 -19.53
N ILE A 257 9.69 -10.51 -18.27
CA ILE A 257 8.86 -10.14 -17.13
C ILE A 257 8.49 -8.65 -17.17
N VAL A 258 9.45 -7.80 -17.49
CA VAL A 258 9.30 -6.33 -17.44
C VAL A 258 8.20 -5.85 -18.40
N PRO A 259 8.14 -6.27 -19.67
CA PRO A 259 7.03 -5.90 -20.56
C PRO A 259 5.67 -6.40 -20.07
N LEU A 260 5.58 -7.63 -19.56
CA LEU A 260 4.31 -8.20 -19.08
C LEU A 260 3.81 -7.50 -17.82
N LEU A 261 4.71 -7.15 -16.90
CA LEU A 261 4.40 -6.31 -15.75
C LEU A 261 3.88 -4.95 -16.21
N TRP A 262 4.56 -4.31 -17.16
CA TRP A 262 4.14 -3.01 -17.69
C TRP A 262 2.75 -3.07 -18.33
N ILE A 263 2.46 -4.10 -19.12
CA ILE A 263 1.14 -4.33 -19.72
C ILE A 263 0.07 -4.47 -18.63
N GLY A 264 0.31 -5.31 -17.62
CA GLY A 264 -0.64 -5.49 -16.51
C GLY A 264 -0.89 -4.19 -15.75
N LEU A 265 0.16 -3.43 -15.46
CA LEU A 265 0.05 -2.13 -14.80
C LEU A 265 -0.65 -1.09 -15.68
N MET A 266 -0.48 -1.12 -17.00
CA MET A 266 -1.23 -0.25 -17.92
C MET A 266 -2.72 -0.55 -17.92
N ILE A 267 -3.11 -1.82 -17.98
CA ILE A 267 -4.52 -2.25 -17.94
C ILE A 267 -5.18 -1.81 -16.62
N PHE A 268 -4.51 -2.06 -15.50
CA PHE A 268 -5.09 -1.74 -14.18
C PHE A 268 -4.98 -0.27 -13.80
N SER A 269 -3.98 0.46 -14.28
CA SER A 269 -3.92 1.92 -14.14
C SER A 269 -5.02 2.61 -14.94
N GLN A 270 -5.37 2.10 -16.12
CA GLN A 270 -6.54 2.56 -16.86
C GLN A 270 -7.83 2.37 -16.06
N ALA A 271 -8.03 1.21 -15.44
CA ALA A 271 -9.19 0.98 -14.57
C ALA A 271 -9.18 1.97 -13.38
N HIS A 272 -8.04 2.10 -12.71
CA HIS A 272 -7.85 3.01 -11.57
C HIS A 272 -8.20 4.45 -11.87
N VAL A 273 -7.66 4.99 -12.97
CA VAL A 273 -7.89 6.39 -13.35
C VAL A 273 -9.35 6.62 -13.76
N ARG A 274 -9.97 5.66 -14.48
CA ARG A 274 -11.41 5.74 -14.84
C ARG A 274 -12.35 5.73 -13.64
N GLU A 275 -11.98 5.01 -12.59
CA GLU A 275 -12.80 4.95 -11.37
C GLU A 275 -12.79 6.27 -10.60
N ALA A 276 -11.73 7.08 -10.74
CA ALA A 276 -11.55 8.39 -10.09
C ALA A 276 -11.87 8.42 -8.58
N SER A 277 -11.78 7.26 -7.91
CA SER A 277 -12.26 7.06 -6.53
C SER A 277 -11.13 6.97 -5.50
N GLY A 278 -9.91 7.37 -5.87
CA GLY A 278 -8.72 7.36 -5.02
C GLY A 278 -8.15 5.96 -4.81
N SER A 279 -8.91 5.02 -4.24
CA SER A 279 -8.50 3.63 -4.08
C SER A 279 -9.55 2.72 -4.71
N GLY A 280 -9.38 2.44 -6.00
CA GLY A 280 -10.32 1.67 -6.82
C GLY A 280 -10.02 0.17 -6.92
N VAL A 281 -10.81 -0.55 -7.72
CA VAL A 281 -10.52 -1.91 -8.17
C VAL A 281 -9.17 -1.94 -8.90
N GLY A 282 -8.94 -0.99 -9.81
CA GLY A 282 -7.66 -0.85 -10.52
C GLY A 282 -6.48 -0.66 -9.58
N PHE A 283 -6.60 0.20 -8.56
CA PHE A 283 -5.56 0.36 -7.53
C PHE A 283 -5.30 -0.96 -6.78
N GLY A 284 -6.38 -1.67 -6.44
CA GLY A 284 -6.32 -2.98 -5.81
C GLY A 284 -5.55 -4.01 -6.65
N ALA A 285 -5.80 -4.04 -7.96
CA ALA A 285 -5.13 -4.94 -8.89
C ALA A 285 -3.65 -4.56 -9.11
N MET A 286 -3.34 -3.27 -9.29
CA MET A 286 -1.95 -2.79 -9.45
C MET A 286 -1.08 -3.13 -8.23
N THR A 287 -1.55 -2.82 -7.03
CA THR A 287 -0.80 -3.10 -5.80
C THR A 287 -0.67 -4.60 -5.54
N THR A 288 -1.68 -5.39 -5.91
CA THR A 288 -1.57 -6.86 -5.92
C THR A 288 -0.46 -7.31 -6.87
N LEU A 289 -0.44 -6.85 -8.13
CA LEU A 289 0.65 -7.14 -9.07
C LEU A 289 2.03 -6.72 -8.53
N GLY A 290 2.14 -5.51 -7.97
CA GLY A 290 3.39 -5.02 -7.40
C GLY A 290 3.93 -5.94 -6.31
N ILE A 291 3.06 -6.41 -5.41
CA ILE A 291 3.44 -7.36 -4.37
C ILE A 291 3.79 -8.73 -4.97
N LEU A 292 2.98 -9.25 -5.91
CA LEU A 292 3.23 -10.54 -6.57
C LEU A 292 4.61 -10.58 -7.25
N PHE A 293 4.89 -9.61 -8.12
CA PHE A 293 6.13 -9.54 -8.90
C PHE A 293 7.31 -9.10 -8.05
N GLY A 294 7.12 -8.11 -7.17
CA GLY A 294 8.17 -7.54 -6.33
C GLY A 294 8.72 -8.51 -5.29
N GLN A 295 7.92 -9.45 -4.82
CA GLN A 295 8.29 -10.36 -3.72
C GLN A 295 8.35 -11.83 -4.10
N TYR A 296 7.42 -12.31 -4.92
CA TYR A 296 7.14 -13.75 -4.97
C TYR A 296 7.40 -14.40 -6.32
N LEU A 297 7.79 -13.62 -7.35
CA LEU A 297 8.21 -14.19 -8.62
C LEU A 297 9.59 -14.86 -8.42
N THR A 298 9.55 -16.13 -8.06
CA THR A 298 10.70 -17.00 -7.80
C THR A 298 10.52 -18.30 -8.60
N PRO A 299 11.56 -18.76 -9.32
CA PRO A 299 11.48 -20.03 -10.04
C PRO A 299 11.16 -21.21 -9.09
N GLY A 300 10.28 -22.12 -9.51
CA GLY A 300 10.05 -23.40 -8.82
C GLY A 300 8.98 -23.43 -7.71
N ASN A 301 8.25 -22.35 -7.45
CA ASN A 301 7.12 -22.35 -6.49
C ASN A 301 5.82 -22.90 -7.12
N ASP A 302 5.02 -23.63 -6.33
CA ASP A 302 3.69 -24.09 -6.76
C ASP A 302 2.77 -22.89 -7.02
N LEU A 303 2.52 -22.66 -8.31
CA LEU A 303 1.76 -21.54 -8.83
C LEU A 303 0.31 -21.55 -8.36
N ILE A 304 -0.33 -22.73 -8.35
CA ILE A 304 -1.75 -22.88 -8.01
C ILE A 304 -1.93 -22.72 -6.50
N PHE A 305 -1.11 -23.41 -5.71
CA PHE A 305 -1.16 -23.29 -4.26
C PHE A 305 -0.87 -21.85 -3.82
N SER A 306 0.18 -21.22 -4.37
CA SER A 306 0.53 -19.84 -4.02
C SER A 306 -0.57 -18.84 -4.38
N ALA A 307 -1.24 -19.03 -5.53
CA ALA A 307 -2.36 -18.18 -5.94
C ALA A 307 -3.57 -18.37 -5.01
N LEU A 308 -3.97 -19.60 -4.73
CA LEU A 308 -5.09 -19.91 -3.83
C LEU A 308 -4.83 -19.44 -2.40
N TYR A 309 -3.61 -19.65 -1.89
CA TYR A 309 -3.20 -19.18 -0.58
C TYR A 309 -3.34 -17.65 -0.47
N ARG A 310 -2.89 -16.90 -1.48
CA ARG A 310 -3.02 -15.44 -1.48
C ARG A 310 -4.47 -14.97 -1.56
N VAL A 311 -5.28 -15.57 -2.44
CA VAL A 311 -6.69 -15.21 -2.55
C VAL A 311 -7.40 -15.49 -1.22
N SER A 312 -7.22 -16.68 -0.66
CA SER A 312 -7.84 -17.08 0.61
C SER A 312 -7.38 -16.22 1.79
N SER A 313 -6.08 -15.93 1.90
CA SER A 313 -5.54 -15.11 3.00
C SER A 313 -6.01 -13.66 2.92
N ILE A 314 -6.06 -13.08 1.72
CA ILE A 314 -6.56 -11.72 1.50
C ILE A 314 -8.05 -11.62 1.79
N LEU A 315 -8.86 -12.57 1.33
CA LEU A 315 -10.30 -12.60 1.61
C LEU A 315 -10.58 -12.73 3.12
N THR A 316 -9.84 -13.62 3.79
CA THR A 316 -9.92 -13.78 5.24
C THR A 316 -9.54 -12.48 5.96
N ALA A 317 -8.46 -11.83 5.54
CA ALA A 317 -8.03 -10.55 6.09
C ALA A 317 -9.08 -9.45 5.87
N ILE A 318 -9.71 -9.38 4.69
CA ILE A 318 -10.80 -8.42 4.42
C ILE A 318 -11.97 -8.63 5.39
N ILE A 319 -12.44 -9.87 5.54
CA ILE A 319 -13.58 -10.19 6.41
C ILE A 319 -13.26 -9.84 7.86
N SER A 320 -12.11 -10.29 8.37
CA SER A 320 -11.67 -10.02 9.75
C SER A 320 -11.49 -8.53 10.01
N THR A 321 -10.89 -7.80 9.06
CA THR A 321 -10.69 -6.35 9.16
C THR A 321 -12.02 -5.61 9.18
N LEU A 322 -12.98 -5.99 8.33
CA LEU A 322 -14.31 -5.39 8.33
C LEU A 322 -15.05 -5.67 9.64
N LEU A 323 -15.02 -6.90 10.13
CA LEU A 323 -15.65 -7.24 11.41
C LEU A 323 -15.09 -6.37 12.53
N LEU A 324 -13.77 -6.26 12.64
CA LEU A 324 -13.13 -5.43 13.65
C LEU A 324 -13.43 -3.94 13.45
N CYS A 325 -13.45 -3.47 12.20
CA CYS A 325 -13.81 -2.10 11.87
C CYS A 325 -15.23 -1.76 12.33
N TYR A 326 -16.20 -2.65 12.09
CA TYR A 326 -17.57 -2.48 12.55
C TYR A 326 -17.65 -2.42 14.09
N LEU A 327 -16.98 -3.35 14.78
CA LEU A 327 -17.00 -3.42 16.25
C LEU A 327 -16.38 -2.17 16.89
N ILE A 328 -15.21 -1.74 16.42
CA ILE A 328 -14.52 -0.55 16.91
C ILE A 328 -15.29 0.72 16.55
N HIS A 329 -15.84 0.81 15.34
CA HIS A 329 -16.69 1.93 14.95
C HIS A 329 -17.90 2.07 15.88
N LYS A 330 -18.60 0.95 16.16
CA LYS A 330 -19.75 0.93 17.08
C LYS A 330 -19.35 1.29 18.51
N LEU A 331 -18.19 0.84 18.97
CA LEU A 331 -17.66 1.17 20.29
C LEU A 331 -17.35 2.68 20.41
N LEU A 332 -16.61 3.24 19.46
CA LEU A 332 -16.21 4.65 19.45
C LEU A 332 -17.42 5.58 19.33
N ASN A 333 -18.48 5.19 18.64
CA ASN A 333 -19.71 5.98 18.55
C ASN A 333 -20.51 6.07 19.87
N ARG A 334 -20.18 5.27 20.90
CA ARG A 334 -20.79 5.38 22.22
C ARG A 334 -20.28 6.59 23.02
N PHE A 335 -19.12 7.13 22.67
CA PHE A 335 -18.52 8.26 23.36
C PHE A 335 -18.68 9.53 22.53
N GLU A 336 -19.13 10.62 23.16
CA GLU A 336 -19.30 11.92 22.50
C GLU A 336 -17.98 12.44 21.90
N SER A 337 -16.88 12.23 22.62
CA SER A 337 -15.53 12.67 22.22
C SER A 337 -14.98 12.01 20.95
N THR A 338 -15.56 10.88 20.54
CA THR A 338 -15.16 10.08 19.37
C THR A 338 -16.33 9.72 18.47
N ARG A 339 -17.46 10.42 18.56
CA ARG A 339 -18.60 10.15 17.68
C ARG A 339 -18.22 10.46 16.23
N PHE A 340 -18.65 9.63 15.27
CA PHE A 340 -18.31 9.86 13.87
C PHE A 340 -19.24 10.90 13.19
N GLY A 341 -20.50 10.94 13.60
CA GLY A 341 -21.51 11.90 13.16
C GLY A 341 -22.50 12.18 14.30
N TYR A 342 -23.23 13.28 14.18
CA TYR A 342 -24.30 13.65 15.12
C TYR A 342 -25.62 12.98 14.75
#